data_AF-A0A8H9DAV4-F1
#
_entry.id   AF-A0A8H9DAV4-F1
#
_cell.length_a   1.000
_cell.length_b   1.000
_cell.length_c   1.000
_cell.angle_alpha   90.00
_cell.angle_beta   90.00
_cell.angle_gamma   90.00
#
_symmetry.space_group_name_H-M   'P 1'
#
loop_
_entity.id
_entity.type
_entity.pdbx_description
1 polymer ?
#
loop_
_entity_poly.entity_id
_entity_poly.type
_entity_poly.pdbx_seq_one_letter_code
_entity_poly.pdbx_strand_id
1 'polypeptide(L)'
;MDVLTGNDVSGVYRARLQLVDGSNPLRFELSQAEKLTENYRGDNASFNQTTGELNLPFVDIAGTGNSVSTYAAGFQLIPGLPVLTFELKQAVLVK
;
A
#
# COMPACT_ATOMS: atom_id res chain seq x y z
N MET A 1 -6.15 -5.68 -11.53
CA MET A 1 -6.06 -4.28 -11.98
C MET A 1 -4.83 -4.21 -12.85
N ASP A 2 -4.97 -3.73 -14.08
CA ASP A 2 -3.89 -3.79 -15.07
C ASP A 2 -2.86 -2.72 -14.75
N VAL A 3 -1.67 -3.17 -14.34
CA VAL A 3 -0.48 -2.32 -14.32
C VAL A 3 -0.06 -2.20 -15.79
N LEU A 4 -0.08 -1.01 -16.36
CA LEU A 4 0.46 -0.75 -17.70
C LEU A 4 1.73 0.07 -17.53
N THR A 5 2.86 -0.60 -17.62
CA THR A 5 4.18 0.03 -17.69
C THR A 5 4.90 -0.57 -18.88
N GLY A 6 5.16 0.28 -19.87
CA GLY A 6 5.91 -0.08 -21.07
C GLY A 6 7.24 -0.72 -20.67
N ASN A 7 7.46 -1.93 -21.19
CA ASN A 7 8.61 -2.80 -20.97
C ASN A 7 8.82 -3.37 -19.54
N ASP A 8 7.86 -3.20 -18.63
CA ASP A 8 7.99 -3.58 -17.22
C ASP A 8 6.97 -4.67 -16.82
N VAL A 9 7.40 -5.63 -16.01
CA VAL A 9 6.59 -6.75 -15.52
C VAL A 9 5.59 -6.26 -14.46
N SER A 10 4.56 -5.59 -14.97
CA SER A 10 3.25 -5.47 -14.36
C SER A 10 2.83 -6.80 -13.72
N GLY A 11 2.58 -6.77 -12.42
CA GLY A 11 2.27 -7.96 -11.64
C GLY A 11 1.34 -7.62 -10.49
N VAL A 12 0.40 -8.53 -10.22
CA VAL A 12 -0.46 -8.43 -9.04
C VAL A 12 0.22 -9.20 -7.91
N TYR A 13 0.34 -8.55 -6.76
CA TYR A 13 0.94 -9.14 -5.58
C TYR A 13 -0.03 -9.11 -4.41
N ARG A 14 -0.03 -10.17 -3.60
CA ARG A 14 -0.53 -10.13 -2.24
C ARG A 14 0.61 -9.66 -1.34
N ALA A 15 0.49 -8.44 -0.81
CA ALA A 15 1.51 -7.83 0.02
C ALA A 15 1.02 -7.66 1.46
N ARG A 16 1.95 -7.76 2.42
CA ARG A 16 1.72 -7.44 3.83
C ARG A 16 2.66 -6.32 4.25
N LEU A 17 2.07 -5.21 4.65
CA LEU A 17 2.77 -4.10 5.29
C LEU A 17 2.70 -4.22 6.82
N GLN A 18 3.79 -3.87 7.49
CA GLN A 18 3.87 -3.82 8.95
C GLN A 18 4.26 -2.42 9.38
N LEU A 19 3.61 -1.91 10.44
CA LEU A 19 3.96 -0.63 11.03
C LEU A 19 5.38 -0.69 11.59
N VAL A 20 6.18 0.33 11.32
CA VAL A 20 7.48 0.53 11.96
C VAL A 20 7.25 1.15 13.33
N ASP A 21 7.55 0.40 14.38
CA ASP A 21 7.35 0.84 15.76
C ASP A 21 8.08 2.15 16.07
N GLY A 22 7.38 3.08 16.71
CA GLY A 22 7.92 4.38 17.09
C GLY A 22 8.21 5.34 15.92
N SER A 23 7.82 5.01 14.68
CA SER A 23 8.00 5.91 13.55
C SER A 23 7.11 7.16 13.63
N ASN A 24 7.71 8.33 13.43
CA ASN A 24 7.00 9.59 13.23
C ASN A 24 7.70 10.43 12.15
N PRO A 25 7.08 10.67 10.98
CA PRO A 25 5.72 10.25 10.57
C PRO A 25 5.57 8.73 10.47
N LEU A 26 4.31 8.26 10.38
CA LEU A 26 3.98 6.83 10.31
C LEU A 26 4.63 6.17 9.09
N ARG A 27 5.35 5.06 9.33
CA ARG A 27 6.03 4.28 8.31
C ARG A 27 5.61 2.82 8.33
N PHE A 28 5.62 2.20 7.16
CA PHE A 28 5.25 0.82 6.96
C PHE A 28 6.29 0.09 6.12
N GLU A 29 6.69 -1.09 6.55
CA GLU A 29 7.64 -1.95 5.85
C GLU A 29 6.94 -3.11 5.17
N LEU A 30 7.39 -3.47 3.97
CA LEU A 30 6.97 -4.67 3.28
C LEU A 30 7.57 -5.91 3.98
N SER A 31 6.72 -6.62 4.72
CA SER A 31 7.10 -7.85 5.43
C SER A 31 6.94 -9.10 4.57
N GLN A 32 6.03 -9.09 3.60
CA GLN A 32 5.74 -10.23 2.72
C GLN A 32 5.17 -9.73 1.40
N ALA A 33 5.57 -10.36 0.30
CA ALA A 33 4.95 -10.20 -1.01
C ALA A 33 4.92 -11.54 -1.74
N GLU A 34 3.76 -11.90 -2.27
CA GLU A 34 3.55 -13.10 -3.08
C GLU A 34 2.97 -12.69 -4.43
N LYS A 35 3.62 -13.07 -5.53
CA LYS A 35 3.09 -12.81 -6.88
C LYS A 35 1.91 -13.72 -7.14
N LEU A 36 0.79 -13.14 -7.52
CA LEU A 36 -0.41 -13.89 -7.87
C LEU A 36 -0.38 -14.30 -9.35
N THR A 37 -0.84 -15.51 -9.65
CA THR A 37 -0.96 -16.04 -11.02
C THR A 37 -2.22 -15.56 -11.73
N GLU A 38 -3.20 -15.07 -10.98
CA GLU A 38 -4.47 -14.55 -11.49
C GLU A 38 -4.59 -13.06 -11.26
N ASN A 39 -5.10 -12.36 -12.28
CA ASN A 39 -5.38 -10.94 -12.19
C ASN A 39 -6.67 -10.72 -11.38
N TYR A 40 -6.54 -10.38 -10.08
CA TYR A 40 -7.68 -9.92 -9.30
C TYR A 40 -8.18 -8.58 -9.84
N ARG A 41 -9.47 -8.53 -10.22
CA ARG A 41 -10.21 -7.29 -10.50
C ARG A 41 -10.85 -6.81 -9.20
N GLY A 42 -10.43 -5.66 -8.69
CA GLY A 42 -10.92 -5.08 -7.44
C GLY A 42 -10.22 -3.77 -7.08
N ASP A 43 -10.63 -3.25 -5.93
CA ASP A 43 -10.18 -2.04 -5.21
C ASP A 43 -8.74 -2.14 -4.67
N ASN A 44 -7.82 -2.64 -5.51
CA ASN A 44 -6.49 -3.02 -5.05
C ASN A 44 -5.58 -1.80 -4.85
N ALA A 45 -4.62 -1.98 -3.96
CA ALA A 45 -3.46 -1.10 -3.85
C ALA A 45 -2.75 -0.94 -5.21
N SER A 46 -2.27 0.26 -5.53
CA SER A 46 -1.41 0.51 -6.68
C SER A 46 -0.06 1.03 -6.22
N PHE A 47 1.02 0.46 -6.75
CA PHE A 47 2.38 0.93 -6.51
C PHE A 47 3.02 1.32 -7.84
N ASN A 48 3.45 2.57 -7.94
CA ASN A 48 4.23 3.06 -9.06
C ASN A 48 5.71 3.05 -8.66
N GLN A 49 6.47 2.10 -9.21
CA GLN A 49 7.89 1.97 -8.87
C GLN A 49 8.74 3.17 -9.32
N THR A 50 8.33 3.86 -10.39
CA THR A 50 9.03 5.03 -10.94
C THR A 50 8.89 6.24 -10.02
N THR A 51 7.69 6.49 -9.51
CA THR A 51 7.43 7.63 -8.60
C THR A 51 7.62 7.26 -7.13
N GLY A 52 7.62 5.96 -6.80
CA GLY A 52 7.62 5.45 -5.44
C GLY A 52 6.27 5.60 -4.72
N GLU A 53 5.21 5.97 -5.43
CA GLU A 53 3.90 6.20 -4.81
C GLU A 53 3.16 4.89 -4.62
N LEU A 54 2.68 4.67 -3.40
CA LEU A 54 1.77 3.58 -3.06
C LEU A 54 0.42 4.18 -2.67
N ASN A 55 -0.65 3.78 -3.35
CA ASN A 55 -2.01 4.21 -3.08
C ASN A 55 -2.85 3.02 -2.62
N LEU A 56 -3.50 3.15 -1.47
CA LEU A 56 -4.46 2.21 -0.93
C LEU A 56 -5.84 2.88 -0.99
N PRO A 57 -6.69 2.58 -1.99
CA PRO A 57 -7.95 3.30 -2.17
C PRO A 57 -8.97 3.02 -1.06
N PHE A 58 -8.92 1.83 -0.45
CA PHE A 58 -9.79 1.43 0.65
C PHE A 58 -9.01 0.64 1.69
N VAL A 59 -8.97 1.17 2.91
CA VAL A 59 -8.35 0.57 4.09
C VAL A 59 -9.36 0.64 5.22
N ASP A 60 -9.88 -0.51 5.63
CA ASP A 60 -10.77 -0.61 6.77
C ASP A 60 -9.96 -0.57 8.07
N ILE A 61 -10.29 0.40 8.91
CA ILE A 61 -9.74 0.58 10.24
C ILE A 61 -10.84 0.24 11.24
N ALA A 62 -10.62 -0.81 12.02
CA ALA A 62 -11.49 -1.15 13.15
C ALA A 62 -11.29 -0.13 14.27
N GLY A 63 -12.37 0.53 14.66
CA GLY A 63 -12.41 1.47 15.78
C GLY A 63 -12.73 0.80 17.11
N THR A 64 -13.08 1.62 18.12
CA THR A 64 -13.58 1.12 19.40
C THR A 64 -15.03 0.67 19.28
N GLY A 65 -15.38 -0.50 19.83
CA GLY A 65 -16.65 -1.17 19.52
C GLY A 65 -16.66 -1.67 18.06
N ASN A 66 -17.70 -2.38 17.62
CA ASN A 66 -17.79 -2.94 16.24
C ASN A 66 -17.86 -1.89 15.10
N SER A 67 -17.29 -0.70 15.28
CA SER A 67 -17.18 0.33 14.25
C SER A 67 -16.02 0.03 13.31
N VAL A 68 -16.26 0.17 12.02
CA VAL A 68 -15.25 0.13 10.96
C VAL A 68 -15.35 1.44 10.19
N SER A 69 -14.21 2.08 9.94
CA SER A 69 -14.10 3.26 9.09
C SER A 69 -13.15 2.96 7.95
N THR A 70 -13.56 3.28 6.73
CA THR A 70 -12.76 3.04 5.53
C THR A 70 -12.02 4.31 5.15
N TYR A 71 -10.71 4.20 4.86
CA TYR A 71 -9.86 5.32 4.44
C TYR A 71 -9.22 5.05 3.09
N ALA A 72 -9.02 6.11 2.32
CA ALA A 72 -8.06 6.15 1.23
C ALA A 72 -6.73 6.66 1.78
N ALA A 73 -5.63 5.97 1.49
CA ALA A 73 -4.31 6.31 2.00
C ALA A 73 -3.27 6.40 0.87
N GLY A 74 -2.44 7.43 0.91
CA GLY A 74 -1.34 7.67 -0.01
C GLY A 74 0.00 7.66 0.72
N PHE A 75 0.96 6.94 0.16
CA PHE A 75 2.28 6.74 0.74
C PHE A 75 3.38 7.04 -0.28
N GLN A 76 4.57 7.34 0.24
CA GLN A 76 5.78 7.53 -0.55
C GLN A 76 6.87 6.56 -0.10
N LEU A 77 7.48 5.86 -1.06
CA LEU A 77 8.67 5.02 -0.83
C LEU A 77 9.82 5.87 -0.29
N ILE A 78 10.46 5.39 0.78
CA ILE A 78 11.72 5.93 1.29
C ILE A 78 12.87 5.21 0.57
N PRO A 79 13.65 5.90 -0.29
CA PRO A 79 14.71 5.26 -1.05
C PRO A 79 15.89 4.87 -0.16
N GLY A 80 16.63 3.85 -0.58
CA GLY A 80 17.92 3.47 0.04
C GLY A 80 17.81 2.65 1.33
N LEU A 81 16.61 2.25 1.74
CA LEU A 81 16.43 1.33 2.87
C LEU A 81 16.54 -0.13 2.41
N PRO A 82 17.06 -1.02 3.27
CA PRO A 82 17.24 -2.44 2.94
C PRO A 82 15.90 -3.18 2.77
N VAL A 83 14.84 -2.66 3.38
CA VAL A 83 13.47 -3.15 3.25
C VAL A 83 12.66 -2.07 2.52
N LEU A 84 11.69 -2.48 1.71
CA LEU A 84 10.79 -1.57 1.03
C LEU A 84 9.91 -0.87 2.09
N THR A 85 10.23 0.38 2.40
CA THR A 85 9.57 1.17 3.45
C THR A 85 8.82 2.34 2.84
N PHE A 86 7.58 2.53 3.28
CA PHE A 86 6.68 3.58 2.83
C PHE A 86 6.35 4.53 3.98
N GLU A 87 6.37 5.82 3.72
CA GLU A 87 5.91 6.85 4.65
C GLU A 87 4.48 7.27 4.29
N LEU A 88 3.57 7.28 5.28
CA LEU A 88 2.21 7.78 5.08
C LEU A 88 2.25 9.29 4.82
N LYS A 89 1.70 9.71 3.69
CA LYS A 89 1.63 11.14 3.31
C LYS A 89 0.23 11.71 3.50
N GLN A 90 -0.80 10.90 3.23
CA GLN A 90 -2.19 11.31 3.36
C GLN A 90 -3.09 10.14 3.74
N ALA A 91 -4.11 10.41 4.55
CA ALA A 91 -5.20 9.49 4.84
C ALA A 91 -6.50 10.29 4.86
N VAL A 92 -7.50 9.87 4.09
CA VAL A 92 -8.78 10.54 3.91
C VAL A 92 -9.91 9.55 4.16
N LEU A 93 -10.86 9.90 5.02
CA LEU A 93 -12.04 9.07 5.27
C LEU A 93 -12.89 8.96 4.00
N VAL A 94 -13.20 7.74 3.59
CA VAL A 94 -14.15 7.43 2.52
C VAL A 94 -15.56 7.46 3.12
N LYS A 95 -16.46 8.26 2.55
CA LYS A 95 -17.84 8.45 3.02
C LYS A 95 -18.82 7.53 2.31
#